data_AF-A0A847XDM5-F1
#
_entry.id   AF-A0A847XDM5-F1
#
_cell.length_a   1.000
_cell.length_b   1.000
_cell.length_c   1.000
_cell.angle_alpha   90.00
_cell.angle_beta   90.00
_cell.angle_gamma   90.00
#
_symmetry.space_group_name_H-M   'P 1'
#
loop_
_entity.id
_entity.type
_entity.pdbx_description
1 polymer ?
#
loop_
_entity_poly.entity_id
_entity_poly.type
_entity_poly.pdbx_seq_one_letter_code
_entity_poly.pdbx_strand_id
1 'polypeptide(L)'
;MYKAFYGLSSDPFLKSIETKDHFKSQDFNNALSRLEFLKNTKGFGLITGEPGVSKSFLLRYFVDSLNTNLFKPVYIPISTLTVMDFYRALCSGLGIIPAHKKVL
;
A
#
# COMPACT_ATOMS: atom_id res chain seq x y z
N MET A 1 20.87 -3.73 23.31
CA MET A 1 22.35 -3.78 23.38
C MET A 1 23.00 -3.29 22.09
N TYR A 2 22.58 -3.71 20.88
CA TYR A 2 23.14 -3.18 19.61
C TYR A 2 22.80 -1.69 19.34
N LYS A 3 21.58 -1.23 19.65
CA LYS A 3 21.15 0.16 19.39
C LYS A 3 22.05 1.21 20.04
N ALA A 4 22.36 1.04 21.33
CA ALA A 4 23.25 1.95 22.06
C ALA A 4 24.70 1.90 21.56
N PHE A 5 25.17 0.72 21.14
CA PHE A 5 26.51 0.55 20.56
C PHE A 5 26.67 1.27 19.23
N TYR A 6 25.64 1.27 18.38
CA TYR A 6 25.63 1.94 17.07
C TYR A 6 25.00 3.35 17.09
N GLY A 7 24.66 3.89 18.26
CA GLY A 7 24.02 5.21 18.37
C GLY A 7 22.64 5.32 17.70
N LEU A 8 21.93 4.21 17.53
CA LEU A 8 20.63 4.16 16.87
C LEU A 8 19.51 4.58 17.83
N SER A 9 18.70 5.55 17.40
CA SER A 9 17.52 6.01 18.14
C SER A 9 16.36 5.00 18.10
N SER A 10 16.31 4.15 17.07
CA SER A 10 15.27 3.14 16.86
C SER A 10 15.83 1.86 16.25
N ASP A 11 14.98 0.85 16.03
CA ASP A 11 15.39 -0.35 15.30
C ASP A 11 15.26 -0.13 13.78
N PRO A 12 16.36 -0.11 13.00
CA PRO A 12 16.29 0.09 11.56
C PRO A 12 15.80 -1.14 10.79
N PHE A 13 15.71 -2.31 11.43
CA PHE A 13 15.32 -3.57 10.79
C PHE A 13 13.87 -3.99 11.09
N LEU A 14 13.03 -3.03 11.47
CA LEU A 14 11.61 -3.28 11.65
C LEU A 14 10.97 -3.76 10.34
N LYS A 15 10.10 -4.76 10.44
CA LYS A 15 9.39 -5.35 9.30
C LYS A 15 8.48 -4.35 8.58
N SER A 16 8.01 -3.33 9.30
CA SER A 16 7.22 -2.23 8.75
C SER A 16 7.91 -0.92 9.06
N ILE A 17 8.45 -0.30 8.02
CA ILE A 17 8.93 1.07 8.06
C ILE A 17 7.73 1.99 7.82
N GLU A 18 7.62 3.06 8.60
CA GLU A 18 6.62 4.08 8.35
C GLU A 18 6.88 4.75 6.99
N THR A 19 5.84 5.09 6.23
CA THR A 19 5.99 5.68 4.90
C THR A 19 6.72 7.03 4.93
N LYS A 20 6.73 7.72 6.07
CA LYS A 20 7.50 8.95 6.30
C LYS A 20 9.02 8.74 6.21
N ASP A 21 9.52 7.56 6.58
CA ASP A 21 10.94 7.23 6.66
C ASP A 21 11.45 6.57 5.35
N HIS A 22 10.88 6.96 4.21
CA HIS A 22 11.18 6.36 2.91
C HIS A 22 12.55 6.78 2.36
N PHE A 23 13.23 5.83 1.72
CA PHE A 23 14.45 6.10 0.95
C PHE A 23 14.10 6.48 -0.50
N LYS A 24 14.40 7.73 -0.89
CA LYS A 24 14.11 8.27 -2.23
C LYS A 24 15.14 7.82 -3.27
N SER A 25 15.15 6.53 -3.60
CA SER A 25 15.96 6.04 -4.73
C SER A 25 15.45 6.58 -6.07
N GLN A 26 16.29 6.53 -7.10
CA GLN A 26 15.88 6.92 -8.46
C GLN A 26 14.73 6.05 -8.96
N ASP A 27 14.79 4.73 -8.72
CA ASP A 27 13.74 3.79 -9.09
C ASP A 27 12.43 4.08 -8.36
N PHE A 28 12.50 4.44 -7.08
CA PHE A 28 11.32 4.83 -6.30
C PHE A 28 10.64 6.06 -6.90
N ASN A 29 11.39 7.11 -7.22
CA ASN A 29 10.85 8.33 -7.82
C ASN A 29 10.24 8.07 -9.21
N ASN A 30 10.91 7.25 -10.03
CA ASN A 30 10.42 6.87 -11.35
C ASN A 30 9.11 6.08 -11.26
N ALA A 31 9.03 5.12 -10.34
CA ALA A 31 7.84 4.31 -10.15
C ALA A 31 6.68 5.12 -9.56
N LEU A 32 6.95 6.03 -8.63
CA LEU A 32 5.97 6.96 -8.07
C LEU A 32 5.40 7.90 -9.15
N SER A 33 6.25 8.45 -10.02
CA SER A 33 5.81 9.30 -11.14
C SER A 33 4.84 8.56 -12.07
N ARG A 34 5.07 7.27 -12.33
CA ARG A 34 4.15 6.43 -13.12
C ARG A 34 2.82 6.20 -12.41
N LEU A 35 2.81 6.04 -11.08
CA LEU A 35 1.57 5.94 -10.30
C LEU A 35 0.78 7.25 -10.31
N GLU A 36 1.46 8.39 -10.22
CA GLU A 36 0.85 9.72 -10.33
C GLU A 36 0.23 9.95 -11.72
N PHE A 37 0.91 9.52 -12.78
CA PHE A 37 0.34 9.53 -14.12
C PHE A 37 -0.90 8.63 -14.23
N LEU A 38 -0.86 7.43 -13.64
CA LEU A 38 -1.99 6.49 -13.63
C LEU A 38 -3.22 7.06 -12.90
N LYS A 39 -2.99 7.79 -11.79
CA LYS A 39 -4.03 8.49 -11.03
C LYS A 39 -4.87 9.41 -11.92
N ASN A 40 -4.21 10.14 -12.81
CA ASN A 40 -4.86 11.12 -13.69
C ASN A 40 -5.52 10.46 -14.90
N THR A 41 -4.92 9.40 -15.45
CA THR A 41 -5.40 8.71 -16.65
C THR A 41 -6.52 7.69 -16.38
N LYS A 42 -6.70 7.26 -15.12
CA LYS A 42 -7.76 6.31 -14.69
C LYS A 42 -7.72 4.98 -15.43
N GLY A 43 -6.62 4.24 -15.28
CA GLY A 43 -6.44 2.91 -15.87
C GLY A 43 -5.99 1.85 -14.88
N PHE A 44 -5.56 0.71 -15.40
CA PHE A 44 -4.92 -0.36 -14.63
C PHE A 44 -3.40 -0.22 -14.66
N GLY A 45 -2.76 -0.44 -13.53
CA GLY A 45 -1.31 -0.45 -13.38
C GLY A 45 -0.83 -1.79 -12.85
N LEU A 46 0.27 -2.29 -13.41
CA LEU A 46 0.95 -3.48 -12.94
C LEU A 46 2.38 -3.11 -12.55
N ILE A 47 2.76 -3.40 -11.29
CA ILE A 47 4.12 -3.19 -10.79
C ILE A 47 4.74 -4.56 -10.56
N THR A 48 5.83 -4.84 -11.28
CA THR A 48 6.58 -6.10 -11.19
C THR A 48 8.00 -5.85 -10.65
N GLY A 49 8.66 -6.93 -10.22
CA GLY A 49 10.03 -6.92 -9.72
C GLY A 49 10.27 -8.08 -8.75
N GLU A 50 11.48 -8.20 -8.22
CA GLU A 50 11.84 -9.28 -7.29
C GLU A 50 11.28 -9.05 -5.87
N PRO A 51 11.12 -10.09 -5.03
CA PRO A 51 10.80 -9.93 -3.63
C PRO A 51 11.79 -8.98 -2.93
N GLY A 52 11.31 -8.09 -2.07
CA GLY A 52 12.16 -7.15 -1.32
C GLY A 52 12.49 -5.83 -2.02
N VAL A 53 12.13 -5.62 -3.29
CA VAL A 53 12.37 -4.34 -4.01
C VAL A 53 11.36 -3.24 -3.69
N SER A 54 10.76 -3.25 -2.50
CA SER A 54 9.87 -2.18 -2.01
C SER A 54 8.57 -1.95 -2.78
N LYS A 55 8.08 -2.90 -3.61
CA LYS A 55 6.79 -2.77 -4.33
C LYS A 55 5.61 -2.45 -3.41
N SER A 56 5.42 -3.26 -2.37
CA SER A 56 4.32 -3.08 -1.42
C SER A 56 4.49 -1.80 -0.60
N PHE A 57 5.74 -1.39 -0.35
CA PHE A 57 6.05 -0.14 0.35
C PHE A 57 5.71 1.08 -0.51
N LEU A 58 6.09 1.07 -1.79
CA LEU A 58 5.76 2.11 -2.77
C LEU A 58 4.25 2.32 -2.89
N LEU A 59 3.46 1.25 -3.00
CA LEU A 59 2.01 1.35 -3.08
C LEU A 59 1.40 1.96 -1.80
N ARG A 60 1.92 1.57 -0.63
CA ARG A 60 1.47 2.13 0.65
C ARG A 60 1.83 3.62 0.76
N TYR A 61 3.05 3.99 0.39
CA TYR A 61 3.48 5.38 0.33
C TYR A 61 2.58 6.20 -0.60
N PHE A 62 2.30 5.68 -1.80
CA PHE A 62 1.42 6.35 -2.75
C PHE A 62 0.03 6.57 -2.17
N VAL A 63 -0.58 5.55 -1.56
CA VAL A 63 -1.89 5.65 -0.88
C VAL A 63 -1.86 6.71 0.22
N ASP A 64 -0.82 6.71 1.06
CA ASP A 64 -0.66 7.68 2.16
C ASP A 64 -0.42 9.12 1.65
N SER A 65 0.12 9.28 0.43
CA SER A 65 0.36 10.58 -0.20
C SER A 65 -0.88 11.20 -0.84
N LEU A 66 -1.96 10.43 -1.02
CA LEU A 66 -3.20 10.92 -1.61
C LEU A 66 -3.97 11.83 -0.65
N ASN A 67 -4.56 12.89 -1.18
CA ASN A 67 -5.47 13.73 -0.40
C ASN A 67 -6.75 12.96 -0.07
N THR A 68 -6.96 12.69 1.22
CA THR A 68 -8.08 11.92 1.77
C THR A 68 -9.46 12.54 1.51
N ASN A 69 -9.54 13.85 1.26
CA ASN A 69 -10.79 14.52 0.91
C ASN A 69 -11.18 14.32 -0.56
N LEU A 70 -10.21 14.03 -1.42
CA LEU A 70 -10.42 13.86 -2.87
C LEU A 70 -10.44 12.39 -3.28
N PHE A 71 -9.71 11.54 -2.56
CA PHE A 71 -9.52 10.14 -2.89
C PHE A 71 -9.91 9.25 -1.72
N LYS A 72 -10.61 8.16 -2.03
CA LYS A 72 -10.88 7.06 -1.11
C LYS A 72 -10.13 5.80 -1.58
N PRO A 73 -8.86 5.63 -1.21
CA PRO A 73 -8.09 4.46 -1.61
C PRO A 73 -8.59 3.20 -0.90
N VAL A 74 -8.67 2.09 -1.63
CA VAL A 74 -8.99 0.76 -1.07
C VAL A 74 -7.77 -0.14 -1.24
N TYR A 75 -7.12 -0.46 -0.12
CA TYR A 75 -5.92 -1.30 -0.10
C TYR A 75 -6.26 -2.73 0.32
N ILE A 76 -5.97 -3.70 -0.55
CA ILE A 76 -6.26 -5.12 -0.34
C ILE A 76 -4.94 -5.92 -0.42
N PRO A 77 -4.29 -6.25 0.71
CA PRO A 77 -2.97 -6.90 0.72
C PRO A 77 -3.00 -8.44 0.58
N ILE A 78 -4.18 -9.06 0.56
CA ILE A 78 -4.33 -10.53 0.55
C ILE A 78 -4.47 -11.04 -0.89
N SER A 79 -3.58 -11.94 -1.29
CA SER A 79 -3.60 -12.57 -2.62
C SER A 79 -4.50 -13.81 -2.71
N THR A 80 -4.92 -14.37 -1.58
CA THR A 80 -5.68 -15.64 -1.50
C THR A 80 -7.19 -15.42 -1.30
N LEU A 81 -7.74 -14.29 -1.76
CA LEU A 81 -9.16 -14.00 -1.61
C LEU A 81 -9.99 -14.79 -2.63
N THR A 82 -11.15 -15.28 -2.19
CA THR A 82 -12.20 -15.69 -3.12
C THR A 82 -12.80 -14.45 -3.79
N VAL A 83 -13.51 -14.64 -4.91
CA VAL A 83 -14.24 -13.56 -5.59
C VAL A 83 -15.19 -12.83 -4.61
N MET A 84 -15.89 -13.58 -3.75
CA MET A 84 -16.80 -12.97 -2.77
C MET A 84 -16.07 -12.19 -1.68
N ASP A 85 -14.91 -12.68 -1.23
CA ASP A 85 -14.13 -11.98 -0.20
C ASP A 85 -13.49 -10.71 -0.77
N PHE A 86 -13.10 -10.72 -2.04
CA PHE A 86 -12.68 -9.51 -2.75
C PHE A 86 -13.80 -8.46 -2.78
N TYR A 87 -15.01 -8.82 -3.19
CA TYR A 87 -16.14 -7.88 -3.22
C TYR A 87 -16.49 -7.36 -1.82
N ARG A 88 -16.45 -8.22 -0.79
CA ARG A 88 -16.66 -7.79 0.60
C ARG A 88 -15.58 -6.82 1.06
N ALA A 89 -14.31 -7.12 0.79
CA ALA A 89 -13.19 -6.23 1.13
C ALA A 89 -13.32 -4.88 0.42
N LEU A 90 -13.74 -4.88 -0.85
CA LEU A 90 -13.99 -3.67 -1.62
C LEU A 90 -15.14 -2.85 -1.03
N CYS A 91 -16.29 -3.47 -0.74
CA CYS A 91 -17.41 -2.82 -0.08
C CYS A 91 -17.00 -2.19 1.24
N SER A 92 -16.33 -2.94 2.11
CA SER A 92 -15.82 -2.46 3.40
C SER A 92 -14.85 -1.27 3.21
N GLY A 93 -13.93 -1.36 2.25
CA GLY A 93 -13.00 -0.27 1.94
C GLY A 93 -13.70 1.00 1.44
N LEU A 94 -14.81 0.85 0.72
CA LEU A 94 -15.67 1.95 0.29
C LEU A 94 -16.66 2.42 1.36
N GLY A 95 -16.70 1.80 2.55
CA GLY A 95 -17.62 2.14 3.64
C GLY A 95 -19.06 1.66 3.40
N ILE A 96 -19.24 0.66 2.53
CA ILE A 96 -20.53 0.04 2.21
C ILE A 96 -20.67 -1.23 3.06
N ILE A 97 -21.84 -1.44 3.66
CA ILE A 97 -22.14 -2.68 4.40
C ILE A 97 -22.22 -3.83 3.40
N PRO A 98 -21.34 -4.84 3.48
CA PRO A 98 -21.37 -5.96 2.55
C PRO A 98 -22.66 -6.78 2.71
N ALA A 99 -23.19 -7.30 1.60
CA ALA A 99 -24.31 -8.23 1.67
C ALA A 99 -23.86 -9.54 2.34
N HIS A 100 -24.53 -9.90 3.44
CA HIS A 100 -24.36 -11.20 4.07
C HIS A 100 -25.52 -12.11 3.65
N LYS A 101 -25.19 -13.37 3.35
CA LYS A 101 -26.23 -14.39 3.18
C LYS A 101 -26.87 -14.57 4.56
N LYS A 102 -28.18 -14.35 4.70
CA LYS A 102 -28.91 -14.73 5.93
C LYS A 102 -28.65 -16.22 6.15
N VAL A 103 -28.02 -16.56 7.27
CA VAL A 103 -28.01 -17.94 7.76
C VAL A 103 -29.41 -18.16 8.31
N LEU A 104 -30.19 -19.02 7.64
CA LEU A 104 -31.44 -19.57 8.16
C LEU A 104 -31.10 -20.65 9.18
#